data_AF-A0A9P6JGH5-F1
#
_entry.id   AF-A0A9P6JGH5-F1
#
_cell.length_a   1.000
_cell.length_b   1.000
_cell.length_c   1.000
_cell.angle_alpha   90.00
_cell.angle_beta   90.00
_cell.angle_gamma   90.00
#
_symmetry.space_group_name_H-M   'P 1'
#
loop_
_entity.id
_entity.type
_entity.pdbx_description
1 polymer ?
#
loop_
_entity_poly.entity_id
_entity_poly.type
_entity_poly.pdbx_seq_one_letter_code
_entity_poly.pdbx_strand_id
1 'polypeptide(L)'
;MSHVIDPSQRNPPANRRTNGDEFSTKPSVTPNLGHYSKPTKSKVNTKSPEFIANYKEMLALVDQLNERLEEATFQGSDRLLALHHKRGSLLARDRIELLLDEDSPFMEICPLAGYGQDDMTIGGSQVAGIGLVCGVECMVTVNVPTLQGGASNATTLARGERLGHIAWENRLPQIQLVQSAGANLAQQSRVFHTGGAVFRHLAERSKAGLPNVAVVFGNSTAGGAYIPGMCDYSIMVK
;
A
#
# COMPACT_ATOMS: atom_id res chain seq x y z
N MET A 1 -31.50 -0.15 2.46
CA MET A 1 -31.67 -0.70 1.11
C MET A 1 -30.30 -0.71 0.46
N SER A 2 -29.67 -1.88 0.50
CA SER A 2 -28.32 -2.15 0.04
C SER A 2 -28.31 -2.37 -1.46
N HIS A 3 -27.66 -1.50 -2.23
CA HIS A 3 -27.28 -1.82 -3.60
C HIS A 3 -25.91 -2.50 -3.57
N VAL A 4 -25.93 -3.78 -3.22
CA VAL A 4 -24.85 -4.70 -3.58
C VAL A 4 -25.00 -4.93 -5.08
N ILE A 5 -23.98 -4.59 -5.86
CA ILE A 5 -23.95 -4.90 -7.28
C ILE A 5 -23.83 -6.42 -7.41
N ASP A 6 -24.85 -7.04 -8.01
CA ASP A 6 -24.96 -8.46 -8.26
C ASP A 6 -23.80 -8.96 -9.17
N PRO A 7 -22.94 -9.88 -8.70
CA PRO A 7 -21.83 -10.43 -9.49
C PRO A 7 -22.25 -11.12 -10.80
N SER A 8 -23.52 -11.52 -10.93
CA SER A 8 -24.06 -12.15 -12.14
C SER A 8 -24.34 -11.16 -13.29
N GLN A 9 -24.25 -9.85 -13.04
CA GLN A 9 -24.47 -8.79 -14.03
C GLN A 9 -23.18 -8.35 -14.76
N ARG A 10 -22.02 -8.97 -14.47
CA ARG A 10 -20.78 -8.70 -15.23
C ARG A 10 -20.89 -9.35 -16.61
N ASN A 11 -20.88 -8.53 -17.66
CA ASN A 11 -20.70 -9.04 -19.02
C ASN A 11 -19.39 -9.83 -19.09
N PRO A 12 -19.38 -11.07 -19.64
CA PRO A 12 -18.14 -11.76 -19.90
C PRO A 12 -17.29 -10.97 -20.90
N PRO A 13 -15.95 -11.03 -20.81
CA PRO A 13 -15.10 -10.36 -21.77
C PRO A 13 -15.45 -10.84 -23.18
N ALA A 14 -15.68 -9.89 -24.08
CA ALA A 14 -16.06 -10.15 -25.46
C ALA A 14 -15.02 -11.05 -26.12
N ASN A 15 -15.35 -12.34 -26.26
CA ASN A 15 -14.55 -13.30 -26.99
C ASN A 15 -14.71 -13.00 -28.49
N ARG A 16 -13.90 -12.07 -28.99
CA ARG A 16 -13.96 -11.64 -30.39
C ARG A 16 -12.61 -11.84 -31.07
N ARG A 17 -12.29 -13.10 -31.38
CA ARG A 17 -11.45 -13.49 -32.53
C ARG A 17 -11.85 -14.88 -33.03
N THR A 18 -12.92 -14.94 -33.81
CA THR A 18 -13.08 -15.96 -34.86
C THR A 18 -13.14 -15.25 -36.20
N ASN A 19 -12.39 -15.82 -37.16
CA ASN A 19 -12.26 -15.49 -38.59
C ASN A 19 -10.97 -14.75 -38.99
N GLY A 20 -10.00 -15.52 -39.48
CA GLY A 20 -9.68 -15.42 -40.91
C GLY A 20 -8.48 -14.60 -41.39
N ASP A 21 -7.58 -14.11 -40.53
CA ASP A 21 -6.35 -13.47 -41.01
C ASP A 21 -5.16 -14.43 -40.92
N GLU A 22 -4.76 -14.95 -42.07
CA GLU A 22 -3.50 -15.67 -42.26
C GLU A 22 -2.35 -14.81 -41.74
N PHE A 23 -1.69 -15.29 -40.68
CA PHE A 23 -0.42 -14.74 -40.23
C PHE A 23 0.59 -14.91 -41.37
N SER A 24 0.82 -13.82 -42.10
CA SER A 24 1.97 -13.67 -42.99
C SER A 24 3.23 -14.04 -42.21
N THR A 25 3.85 -15.15 -42.58
CA THR A 25 5.11 -15.65 -42.05
C THR A 25 6.24 -14.74 -42.52
N LYS A 26 6.33 -13.54 -41.95
CA LYS A 26 7.57 -12.77 -42.01
C LYS A 26 8.66 -13.63 -41.36
N PRO A 27 9.86 -13.73 -41.99
CA PRO A 27 10.95 -14.51 -41.44
C PRO A 27 11.21 -14.06 -40.01
N SER A 28 11.32 -15.01 -39.09
CA SER A 28 11.57 -14.76 -37.68
C SER A 28 12.83 -13.90 -37.57
N VAL A 29 12.65 -12.64 -37.16
CA VAL A 29 13.76 -11.83 -36.71
C VAL A 29 14.26 -12.51 -35.45
N THR A 30 15.27 -13.36 -35.60
CA THR A 30 15.94 -13.98 -34.48
C THR A 30 16.60 -12.83 -33.74
N PRO A 31 16.24 -12.53 -32.48
CA PRO A 31 16.89 -11.45 -31.75
C PRO A 31 18.38 -11.75 -31.73
N ASN A 32 19.20 -10.78 -32.12
CA ASN A 32 20.65 -10.93 -32.05
C ASN A 32 21.04 -11.03 -30.57
N LEU A 33 21.15 -12.26 -30.07
CA LEU A 33 21.42 -12.62 -28.68
C LEU A 33 22.90 -12.41 -28.29
N GLY A 34 23.68 -11.65 -29.08
CA GLY A 34 25.13 -11.51 -28.97
C GLY A 34 25.69 -11.00 -27.63
N HIS A 35 24.83 -10.54 -26.71
CA HIS A 35 25.21 -10.05 -25.39
C HIS A 35 24.56 -10.78 -24.20
N TYR A 36 23.69 -11.77 -24.42
CA TYR A 36 23.10 -12.52 -23.31
C TYR A 36 23.98 -13.71 -22.95
N SER A 37 24.37 -13.80 -21.67
CA SER A 37 24.98 -15.00 -21.10
C SER A 37 24.15 -16.23 -21.45
N LYS A 38 24.79 -17.36 -21.76
CA LYS A 38 24.11 -18.63 -22.05
C LYS A 38 23.01 -18.91 -21.01
N PRO A 39 21.80 -19.34 -21.42
CA PRO A 39 20.74 -19.66 -20.48
C PRO A 39 21.21 -20.70 -19.46
N THR A 40 21.03 -20.41 -18.17
CA THR A 40 21.36 -21.34 -17.10
C THR A 40 20.39 -22.51 -17.18
N LYS A 41 20.92 -23.73 -17.38
CA LYS A 41 20.11 -24.95 -17.30
C LYS A 41 19.95 -25.33 -15.84
N SER A 42 18.71 -25.24 -15.34
CA SER A 42 18.38 -25.72 -14.01
C SER A 42 18.68 -27.23 -13.90
N LYS A 43 19.33 -27.63 -12.80
CA LYS A 43 19.56 -29.04 -12.45
C LYS A 43 18.45 -29.60 -11.56
N VAL A 44 17.46 -28.80 -11.20
CA VAL A 44 16.36 -29.20 -10.32
C VAL A 44 15.44 -30.17 -11.06
N ASN A 45 15.22 -31.34 -10.48
CA ASN A 45 14.23 -32.30 -10.96
C ASN A 45 12.91 -32.08 -10.21
N THR A 46 11.92 -31.50 -10.90
CA THR A 46 10.61 -31.17 -10.31
C THR A 46 9.75 -32.39 -9.96
N LYS A 47 10.17 -33.59 -10.36
CA LYS A 47 9.50 -34.87 -10.04
C LYS A 47 10.19 -35.63 -8.92
N SER A 48 11.30 -35.12 -8.36
CA SER A 48 11.96 -35.80 -7.26
C SER A 48 11.11 -35.74 -5.99
N PRO A 49 11.15 -36.77 -5.13
CA PRO A 49 10.46 -36.75 -3.84
C PRO A 49 10.85 -35.55 -2.98
N GLU A 50 12.13 -35.16 -3.01
CA GLU A 50 12.66 -33.99 -2.29
C GLU A 50 12.04 -32.68 -2.78
N PHE A 51 11.97 -32.47 -4.11
CA PHE A 51 11.35 -31.26 -4.66
C PHE A 51 9.87 -31.17 -4.28
N ILE A 52 9.15 -32.29 -4.36
CA ILE A 52 7.73 -32.36 -4.01
C ILE A 52 7.51 -32.06 -2.52
N ALA A 53 8.37 -32.58 -1.64
CA ALA A 53 8.32 -32.29 -0.20
C ALA A 53 8.61 -30.81 0.09
N ASN A 54 9.70 -30.26 -0.45
CA ASN A 54 10.07 -28.85 -0.28
C ASN A 54 8.97 -27.91 -0.81
N TYR A 55 8.40 -28.24 -1.97
CA TYR A 55 7.31 -27.47 -2.57
C TYR A 55 6.07 -27.48 -1.68
N LYS A 56 5.70 -28.65 -1.13
CA LYS A 56 4.56 -28.79 -0.21
C LYS A 56 4.76 -27.98 1.08
N GLU A 57 5.95 -28.04 1.67
CA GLU A 57 6.26 -27.28 2.89
C GLU A 57 6.26 -25.76 2.63
N MET A 58 6.85 -25.32 1.52
CA MET A 58 6.82 -23.92 1.13
C MET A 58 5.39 -23.42 0.89
N LEU A 59 4.54 -24.20 0.23
CA LEU A 59 3.14 -23.84 0.03
C LEU A 59 2.41 -23.63 1.36
N ALA A 60 2.63 -24.49 2.36
CA ALA A 60 2.02 -24.31 3.68
C ALA A 60 2.46 -23.00 4.37
N LEU A 61 3.71 -22.55 4.16
CA LEU A 61 4.18 -21.26 4.67
C LEU A 61 3.61 -20.08 3.90
N VAL A 62 3.43 -20.22 2.58
CA VAL A 62 2.77 -19.21 1.73
C VAL A 62 1.30 -19.06 2.13
N ASP A 63 0.60 -20.16 2.40
CA ASP A 63 -0.79 -20.13 2.86
C ASP A 63 -0.90 -19.41 4.21
N GLN A 64 -0.01 -19.73 5.16
CA GLN A 64 0.05 -19.00 6.45
C GLN A 64 0.32 -17.51 6.25
N LEU A 65 1.24 -17.14 5.36
CA LEU A 65 1.51 -15.74 5.05
C LEU A 65 0.26 -15.05 4.48
N ASN A 66 -0.45 -15.70 3.55
CA ASN A 66 -1.67 -15.16 2.95
C ASN A 66 -2.77 -14.94 3.99
N GLU A 67 -2.96 -15.88 4.91
CA GLU A 67 -3.89 -15.71 6.04
C GLU A 67 -3.55 -14.45 6.87
N ARG A 68 -2.26 -14.23 7.18
CA ARG A 68 -1.85 -13.04 7.95
C ARG A 68 -1.99 -11.76 7.15
N LEU A 69 -1.75 -11.80 5.84
CA LEU A 69 -1.95 -10.65 4.96
C LEU A 69 -3.44 -10.30 4.87
N GLU A 70 -4.32 -11.30 4.84
CA GLU A 70 -5.77 -11.10 4.93
C GLU A 70 -6.17 -10.46 6.26
N GLU A 71 -5.64 -10.94 7.39
CA GLU A 71 -5.84 -10.30 8.70
C GLU A 71 -5.39 -8.82 8.70
N ALA A 72 -4.29 -8.49 8.03
CA ALA A 72 -3.80 -7.12 7.90
C ALA A 72 -4.68 -6.20 7.02
N THR A 73 -5.66 -6.75 6.30
CA THR A 73 -6.67 -5.95 5.60
C THR A 73 -7.75 -5.41 6.54
N PHE A 74 -7.81 -5.89 7.78
CA PHE A 74 -8.80 -5.46 8.77
C PHE A 74 -8.72 -3.95 9.01
N GLN A 75 -9.81 -3.24 8.69
CA GLN A 75 -9.94 -1.80 8.93
C GLN A 75 -10.84 -1.48 10.11
N GLY A 76 -11.43 -2.45 10.81
CA GLY A 76 -12.35 -2.23 11.93
C GLY A 76 -13.57 -3.14 11.87
N SER A 77 -14.37 -3.16 12.94
CA SER A 77 -15.61 -3.95 12.98
C SER A 77 -16.68 -3.35 12.06
N ASP A 78 -17.62 -4.17 11.58
CA ASP A 78 -18.72 -3.75 10.70
C ASP A 78 -19.48 -2.53 11.24
N ARG A 79 -19.67 -2.45 12.56
CA ARG A 79 -20.28 -1.28 13.22
C ARG A 79 -19.47 -0.01 12.99
N LEU A 80 -18.15 -0.06 13.11
CA LEU A 80 -17.26 1.09 12.91
C LEU A 80 -17.16 1.46 11.43
N LEU A 81 -17.08 0.48 10.53
CA LEU A 81 -17.08 0.69 9.09
C LEU A 81 -18.40 1.34 8.64
N ALA A 82 -19.55 0.83 9.08
CA ALA A 82 -20.86 1.40 8.78
C ALA A 82 -21.01 2.83 9.31
N LEU A 83 -20.49 3.12 10.51
CA LEU A 83 -20.50 4.48 11.05
C LEU A 83 -19.62 5.43 10.22
N HIS A 84 -18.47 4.96 9.75
CA HIS A 84 -17.57 5.72 8.88
C HIS A 84 -18.22 6.03 7.53
N HIS A 85 -18.82 5.02 6.89
CA HIS A 85 -19.58 5.21 5.65
C HIS A 85 -20.80 6.10 5.81
N LYS A 86 -21.52 6.02 6.94
CA LYS A 86 -22.67 6.90 7.23
C LYS A 86 -22.28 8.38 7.25
N ARG A 87 -21.01 8.71 7.50
CA ARG A 87 -20.46 10.07 7.43
C ARG A 87 -20.04 10.48 6.02
N GLY A 88 -20.32 9.66 5.00
CA GLY A 88 -19.88 9.89 3.62
C GLY A 88 -18.37 9.68 3.42
N SER A 89 -17.68 9.05 4.38
CA SER A 89 -16.24 8.84 4.31
C SER A 89 -15.88 7.51 3.64
N LEU A 90 -14.89 7.56 2.77
CA LEU A 90 -14.24 6.39 2.17
C LEU A 90 -13.31 5.70 3.19
N LEU A 91 -13.16 4.38 3.10
CA LEU A 91 -12.17 3.64 3.89
C LEU A 91 -10.75 3.93 3.37
N ALA A 92 -9.74 3.51 4.14
CA ALA A 92 -8.34 3.79 3.80
C ALA A 92 -7.91 3.12 2.49
N ARG A 93 -8.28 1.85 2.29
CA ARG A 93 -7.98 1.12 1.06
C ARG A 93 -8.77 1.65 -0.15
N ASP A 94 -10.05 2.00 0.03
CA ASP A 94 -10.85 2.64 -1.03
C ASP A 94 -10.22 3.96 -1.51
N ARG A 95 -9.63 4.74 -0.60
CA ARG A 95 -8.93 5.98 -0.96
C ARG A 95 -7.67 5.74 -1.77
N ILE A 96 -6.92 4.67 -1.46
CA ILE A 96 -5.76 4.28 -2.26
C ILE A 96 -6.25 3.85 -3.65
N GLU A 97 -7.24 2.97 -3.72
CA GLU A 97 -7.78 2.46 -4.99
C GLU A 97 -8.24 3.59 -5.92
N LEU A 98 -8.93 4.60 -5.39
CA LEU A 98 -9.37 5.77 -6.17
C LEU A 98 -8.25 6.75 -6.52
N LEU A 99 -7.12 6.71 -5.82
CA LEU A 99 -5.98 7.58 -6.08
C LEU A 99 -5.07 7.02 -7.19
N LEU A 100 -4.92 5.69 -7.21
CA LEU A 100 -4.02 5.02 -8.15
C LEU A 100 -4.56 5.04 -9.57
N ASP A 101 -3.64 4.94 -10.53
CA ASP A 101 -4.00 4.74 -11.93
C ASP A 101 -4.75 3.41 -12.10
N GLU A 102 -5.76 3.40 -12.96
CA GLU A 102 -6.58 2.22 -13.26
C GLU A 102 -5.69 1.05 -13.72
N ASP A 103 -5.95 -0.15 -13.18
CA ASP A 103 -5.19 -1.38 -13.42
C ASP A 103 -3.68 -1.32 -13.11
N SER A 104 -3.21 -0.27 -12.42
CA SER A 104 -1.81 -0.15 -12.04
C SER A 104 -1.44 -1.02 -10.83
N PRO A 105 -0.19 -1.50 -10.75
CA PRO A 105 0.25 -2.27 -9.59
C PRO A 105 0.37 -1.39 -8.34
N PHE A 106 0.01 -1.96 -7.18
CA PHE A 106 0.30 -1.39 -5.88
C PHE A 106 1.14 -2.36 -5.06
N MET A 107 2.34 -1.93 -4.69
CA MET A 107 3.23 -2.69 -3.81
C MET A 107 3.05 -2.21 -2.37
N GLU A 108 2.21 -2.90 -1.59
CA GLU A 108 2.05 -2.62 -0.17
C GLU A 108 3.33 -2.95 0.61
N ILE A 109 3.77 -2.03 1.47
CA ILE A 109 5.05 -2.13 2.20
C ILE A 109 4.78 -2.33 3.69
N CYS A 110 5.34 -3.40 4.25
CA CYS A 110 5.21 -3.77 5.66
C CYS A 110 3.74 -3.90 6.16
N PRO A 111 2.86 -4.65 5.47
CA PRO A 111 1.46 -4.85 5.90
C PRO A 111 1.35 -5.50 7.29
N LEU A 112 2.27 -6.40 7.62
CA LEU A 112 2.32 -7.11 8.91
C LEU A 112 3.06 -6.35 10.03
N ALA A 113 3.35 -5.06 9.87
CA ALA A 113 4.00 -4.28 10.93
C ALA A 113 3.15 -4.34 12.21
N GLY A 114 3.76 -4.67 13.35
CA GLY A 114 3.05 -4.81 14.63
C GLY A 114 2.27 -6.12 14.80
N TYR A 115 2.34 -7.05 13.84
CA TYR A 115 1.75 -8.38 13.98
C TYR A 115 2.31 -9.11 15.21
N GLY A 116 1.43 -9.74 16.00
CA GLY A 116 1.78 -10.46 17.22
C GLY A 116 2.18 -9.59 18.42
N GLN A 117 1.95 -8.28 18.37
CA GLN A 117 2.21 -7.35 19.48
C GLN A 117 0.90 -6.86 20.09
N ASP A 118 0.66 -7.16 21.37
CA ASP A 118 -0.63 -6.92 22.04
C ASP A 118 -1.09 -5.45 22.08
N ASP A 119 -0.14 -4.50 22.14
CA ASP A 119 -0.42 -3.07 22.21
C ASP A 119 -0.31 -2.35 20.86
N MET A 120 -0.24 -3.10 19.75
CA MET A 120 -0.11 -2.57 18.40
C MET A 120 -1.25 -3.03 17.49
N THR A 121 -1.67 -2.13 16.62
CA THR A 121 -2.50 -2.48 15.47
C THR A 121 -1.63 -3.09 14.37
N ILE A 122 -2.08 -4.16 13.72
CA ILE A 122 -1.46 -4.66 12.49
C ILE A 122 -1.45 -3.54 11.44
N GLY A 123 -0.31 -3.35 10.77
CA GLY A 123 -0.05 -2.22 9.87
C GLY A 123 0.16 -0.87 10.57
N GLY A 124 0.09 -0.78 11.90
CA GLY A 124 0.30 0.49 12.62
C GLY A 124 -0.77 1.54 12.32
N SER A 125 -2.05 1.16 12.20
CA SER A 125 -3.18 2.06 11.91
C SER A 125 -3.02 2.82 10.59
N GLN A 126 -2.25 2.28 9.65
CA GLN A 126 -2.00 2.86 8.34
C GLN A 126 -1.94 1.77 7.26
N VAL A 127 -2.21 2.15 6.02
CA VAL A 127 -1.85 1.40 4.82
C VAL A 127 -0.83 2.23 4.05
N ALA A 128 0.20 1.59 3.49
CA ALA A 128 1.24 2.30 2.78
C ALA A 128 1.89 1.41 1.73
N GLY A 129 2.29 2.01 0.62
CA GLY A 129 2.92 1.31 -0.49
C GLY A 129 3.34 2.23 -1.60
N ILE A 130 3.90 1.63 -2.66
CA ILE A 130 4.28 2.32 -3.88
C ILE A 130 3.28 1.97 -4.98
N GLY A 131 2.76 2.98 -5.66
CA GLY A 131 1.87 2.79 -6.80
C GLY A 131 1.99 3.95 -7.78
N LEU A 132 1.31 3.82 -8.93
CA LEU A 132 1.31 4.84 -9.96
C LEU A 132 0.16 5.83 -9.73
N VAL A 133 0.48 7.12 -9.78
CA VAL A 133 -0.49 8.23 -9.76
C VAL A 133 -0.15 9.15 -10.92
N CYS A 134 -1.03 9.22 -11.91
CA CYS A 134 -0.82 9.93 -13.17
C CYS A 134 0.49 9.52 -13.88
N GLY A 135 0.81 8.23 -13.89
CA GLY A 135 2.01 7.64 -14.47
C GLY A 135 3.29 7.82 -13.64
N VAL A 136 3.20 8.35 -12.41
CA VAL A 136 4.35 8.62 -11.53
C VAL A 136 4.34 7.65 -10.36
N GLU A 137 5.46 6.97 -10.12
CA GLU A 137 5.66 6.12 -8.94
C GLU A 137 5.70 6.97 -7.67
N CYS A 138 4.71 6.81 -6.81
CA CYS A 138 4.54 7.58 -5.59
C CYS A 138 4.55 6.66 -4.37
N MET A 139 5.18 7.11 -3.29
CA MET A 139 4.96 6.55 -1.96
C MET A 139 3.64 7.08 -1.42
N VAL A 140 2.64 6.22 -1.31
CA VAL A 140 1.32 6.54 -0.78
C VAL A 140 1.20 6.04 0.65
N THR A 141 0.77 6.88 1.57
CA THR A 141 0.41 6.49 2.94
C THR A 141 -1.00 6.97 3.26
N VAL A 142 -1.77 6.17 4.00
CA VAL A 142 -3.13 6.52 4.42
C VAL A 142 -3.35 6.06 5.86
N ASN A 143 -3.98 6.93 6.67
CA ASN A 143 -4.43 6.51 8.00
C ASN A 143 -5.67 5.63 7.92
N VAL A 144 -5.81 4.69 8.84
CA VAL A 144 -7.02 3.89 9.03
C VAL A 144 -7.80 4.48 10.22
N PRO A 145 -8.68 5.48 10.01
CA PRO A 145 -9.35 6.21 11.09
C PRO A 145 -10.30 5.34 11.93
N THR A 146 -10.73 4.21 11.39
CA THR A 146 -11.60 3.23 12.05
C THR A 146 -10.86 2.35 13.06
N LEU A 147 -9.53 2.39 13.10
CA LEU A 147 -8.69 1.75 14.11
C LEU A 147 -8.18 2.80 15.10
N GLN A 148 -8.75 2.85 16.31
CA GLN A 148 -8.37 3.81 17.37
C GLN A 148 -8.36 5.28 16.89
N GLY A 149 -9.26 5.67 15.97
CA GLY A 149 -9.27 7.04 15.42
C GLY A 149 -8.11 7.35 14.47
N GLY A 150 -7.36 6.34 14.01
CA GLY A 150 -6.13 6.50 13.23
C GLY A 150 -4.96 7.01 14.07
N ALA A 151 -5.02 6.80 15.40
CA ALA A 151 -3.96 7.23 16.31
C ALA A 151 -2.63 6.51 16.00
N SER A 152 -1.53 7.29 16.01
CA SER A 152 -0.18 6.79 15.75
C SER A 152 0.38 6.11 17.01
N ASN A 153 0.72 4.83 16.90
CA ASN A 153 1.43 4.06 17.92
C ASN A 153 2.92 3.93 17.55
N ALA A 154 3.71 3.23 18.38
CA ALA A 154 5.15 3.08 18.12
C ALA A 154 5.43 2.37 16.77
N THR A 155 4.60 1.40 16.41
CA THR A 155 4.69 0.72 15.10
C THR A 155 4.37 1.67 13.95
N THR A 156 3.37 2.55 14.09
CA THR A 156 3.07 3.59 13.09
C THR A 156 4.29 4.42 12.76
N LEU A 157 5.01 4.89 13.78
CA LEU A 157 6.18 5.75 13.57
C LEU A 157 7.39 5.00 13.02
N ALA A 158 7.69 3.81 13.54
CA ALA A 158 8.78 2.98 13.02
C ALA A 158 8.55 2.60 11.54
N ARG A 159 7.32 2.22 11.19
CA ARG A 159 6.92 1.96 9.80
C ARG A 159 7.03 3.24 8.97
N GLY A 160 6.48 4.36 9.46
CA GLY A 160 6.52 5.66 8.80
C GLY A 160 7.94 6.15 8.48
N GLU A 161 8.87 5.99 9.43
CA GLU A 161 10.29 6.31 9.22
C GLU A 161 10.89 5.45 8.10
N ARG A 162 10.66 4.13 8.13
CA ARG A 162 11.15 3.23 7.07
C ARG A 162 10.57 3.59 5.70
N LEU A 163 9.27 3.90 5.62
CA LEU A 163 8.62 4.35 4.39
C LEU A 163 9.24 5.67 3.89
N GLY A 164 9.55 6.59 4.80
CA GLY A 164 10.26 7.83 4.51
C GLY A 164 11.64 7.60 3.91
N HIS A 165 12.41 6.66 4.46
CA HIS A 165 13.72 6.27 3.91
C HIS A 165 13.60 5.66 2.52
N ILE A 166 12.66 4.74 2.29
CA ILE A 166 12.41 4.17 0.95
C ILE A 166 12.06 5.28 -0.04
N ALA A 167 11.17 6.20 0.33
CA ALA A 167 10.79 7.31 -0.54
C ALA A 167 11.93 8.30 -0.79
N TRP A 168 12.87 8.46 0.15
CA TRP A 168 14.05 9.31 -0.01
C TRP A 168 15.07 8.66 -0.95
N GLU A 169 15.47 7.43 -0.66
CA GLU A 169 16.46 6.65 -1.42
C GLU A 169 16.07 6.51 -2.89
N ASN A 170 14.76 6.34 -3.16
CA ASN A 170 14.23 6.14 -4.50
C ASN A 170 13.65 7.42 -5.14
N ARG A 171 13.79 8.58 -4.47
CA ARG A 171 13.28 9.88 -4.95
C ARG A 171 11.78 9.88 -5.32
N LEU A 172 10.98 9.10 -4.59
CA LEU A 172 9.54 8.99 -4.82
C LEU A 172 8.83 10.23 -4.24
N PRO A 173 7.92 10.90 -4.98
CA PRO A 173 6.95 11.81 -4.39
C PRO A 173 6.16 11.11 -3.28
N GLN A 174 5.83 11.84 -2.21
CA GLN A 174 5.04 11.32 -1.11
C GLN A 174 3.63 11.89 -1.13
N ILE A 175 2.63 11.00 -1.12
CA ILE A 175 1.22 11.37 -1.01
C ILE A 175 0.67 10.80 0.30
N GLN A 176 0.26 11.67 1.21
CA GLN A 176 -0.23 11.32 2.54
C GLN A 176 -1.73 11.62 2.63
N LEU A 177 -2.54 10.58 2.78
CA LEU A 177 -3.99 10.65 2.95
C LEU A 177 -4.31 10.68 4.45
N VAL A 178 -4.39 11.89 4.97
CA VAL A 178 -4.37 12.19 6.41
C VAL A 178 -5.77 12.15 7.01
N GLN A 179 -5.94 11.31 8.03
CA GLN A 179 -7.07 11.36 8.96
C GLN A 179 -6.69 10.63 10.25
N SER A 180 -6.16 11.38 11.21
CA SER A 180 -5.60 10.83 12.45
C SER A 180 -6.04 11.63 13.68
N ALA A 181 -6.35 10.90 14.76
CA ALA A 181 -6.58 11.46 16.09
C ALA A 181 -5.29 12.00 16.75
N GLY A 182 -4.12 11.83 16.13
CA GLY A 182 -2.82 12.22 16.68
C GLY A 182 -2.05 11.03 17.25
N ALA A 183 -1.25 11.25 18.28
CA ALA A 183 -0.47 10.20 18.93
C ALA A 183 -1.35 9.37 19.90
N ASN A 184 -1.07 8.07 20.02
CA ASN A 184 -1.63 7.25 21.09
C ASN A 184 -1.03 7.70 22.44
N LEU A 185 -1.85 8.34 23.27
CA LEU A 185 -1.40 8.93 24.54
C LEU A 185 -0.84 7.92 25.54
N ALA A 186 -1.35 6.68 25.54
CA ALA A 186 -0.80 5.62 26.40
C ALA A 186 0.65 5.26 26.00
N GLN A 187 1.05 5.58 24.77
CA GLN A 187 2.39 5.34 24.24
C GLN A 187 3.19 6.63 24.01
N GLN A 188 2.74 7.78 24.54
CA GLN A 188 3.29 9.11 24.23
C GLN A 188 4.83 9.18 24.31
N SER A 189 5.44 8.53 25.31
CA SER A 189 6.89 8.58 25.53
C SER A 189 7.68 7.85 24.43
N ARG A 190 7.08 6.83 23.81
CA ARG A 190 7.64 6.07 22.70
C ARG A 190 7.44 6.75 21.35
N VAL A 191 6.50 7.70 21.26
CA VAL A 191 6.10 8.30 19.97
C VAL A 191 6.51 9.76 19.80
N PHE A 192 6.57 10.55 20.89
CA PHE A 192 6.74 11.99 20.79
C PHE A 192 8.06 12.41 20.12
N HIS A 193 9.19 11.86 20.58
CA HIS A 193 10.52 12.22 20.06
C HIS A 193 10.68 11.81 18.59
N THR A 194 10.36 10.56 18.24
CA THR A 194 10.45 10.04 16.87
C THR A 194 9.47 10.76 15.93
N GLY A 195 8.30 11.17 16.43
CA GLY A 195 7.33 11.95 15.66
C GLY A 195 7.90 13.29 15.16
N GLY A 196 8.76 13.95 15.96
CA GLY A 196 9.43 15.18 15.55
C GLY A 196 10.35 15.01 14.32
N ALA A 197 10.98 13.84 14.18
CA ALA A 197 11.86 13.56 13.04
C ALA A 197 11.08 13.51 11.71
N VAL A 198 9.80 13.12 11.72
CA VAL A 198 8.93 13.14 10.54
C VAL A 198 8.85 14.55 9.94
N PHE A 199 8.71 15.57 10.78
CA PHE A 199 8.63 16.97 10.33
C PHE A 199 9.96 17.47 9.77
N ARG A 200 11.08 17.08 10.38
CA ARG A 200 12.42 17.34 9.82
C ARG A 200 12.56 16.73 8.43
N HIS A 201 12.14 15.47 8.26
CA HIS A 201 12.20 14.78 6.97
C HIS A 201 11.32 15.46 5.91
N LEU A 202 10.13 15.95 6.25
CA LEU A 202 9.30 16.72 5.30
C LEU A 202 10.03 17.98 4.80
N ALA A 203 10.65 18.74 5.71
CA ALA A 203 11.41 19.93 5.34
C ALA A 203 12.65 19.60 4.48
N GLU A 204 13.39 18.55 4.83
CA GLU A 204 14.55 18.07 4.05
C GLU A 204 14.15 17.59 2.65
N ARG A 205 13.01 16.90 2.53
CA ARG A 205 12.46 16.42 1.26
C ARG A 205 12.04 17.56 0.34
N SER A 206 11.28 18.52 0.87
CA SER A 206 10.91 19.73 0.14
C SER A 206 12.15 20.47 -0.37
N LYS A 207 13.16 20.68 0.49
CA LYS A 207 14.45 21.29 0.11
C LYS A 207 15.18 20.52 -1.00
N ALA A 208 15.07 19.19 -1.03
CA ALA A 208 15.68 18.33 -2.05
C ALA A 208 14.89 18.28 -3.37
N GLY A 209 13.77 19.00 -3.47
CA GLY A 209 12.86 18.98 -4.62
C GLY A 209 12.07 17.67 -4.74
N LEU A 210 11.85 16.97 -3.64
CA LEU A 210 11.00 15.77 -3.57
C LEU A 210 9.62 16.17 -3.05
N PRO A 211 8.57 16.17 -3.90
CA PRO A 211 7.26 16.69 -3.50
C PRO A 211 6.61 15.88 -2.39
N ASN A 212 5.99 16.60 -1.45
CA ASN A 212 5.15 16.07 -0.38
C ASN A 212 3.74 16.64 -0.55
N VAL A 213 2.76 15.76 -0.67
CA VAL A 213 1.35 16.09 -0.84
C VAL A 213 0.58 15.56 0.36
N ALA A 214 -0.25 16.39 0.97
CA ALA A 214 -1.21 15.98 1.99
C ALA A 214 -2.64 16.15 1.47
N VAL A 215 -3.46 15.10 1.63
CA VAL A 215 -4.91 15.15 1.43
C VAL A 215 -5.58 14.87 2.77
N VAL A 216 -6.18 15.89 3.37
CA VAL A 216 -6.76 15.85 4.72
C VAL A 216 -8.26 15.54 4.61
N PHE A 217 -8.64 14.33 5.01
CA PHE A 217 -10.04 13.84 4.99
C PHE A 217 -10.78 14.11 6.31
N GLY A 218 -10.12 14.65 7.32
CA GLY A 218 -10.72 14.91 8.63
C GLY A 218 -9.68 15.39 9.62
N ASN A 219 -9.72 14.86 10.85
CA ASN A 219 -8.84 15.32 11.91
C ASN A 219 -7.35 15.17 11.56
N SER A 220 -6.59 16.21 11.89
CA SER A 220 -5.13 16.23 11.87
C SER A 220 -4.66 17.13 13.02
N THR A 221 -4.71 16.60 14.23
CA THR A 221 -4.66 17.41 15.46
C THR A 221 -3.24 17.48 16.06
N ALA A 222 -2.93 18.60 16.72
CA ALA A 222 -1.68 18.84 17.43
C ALA A 222 -0.44 18.62 16.55
N GLY A 223 0.46 17.69 16.90
CA GLY A 223 1.61 17.36 16.07
C GLY A 223 1.23 16.93 14.65
N GLY A 224 0.08 16.25 14.48
CA GLY A 224 -0.42 15.85 13.17
C GLY A 224 -0.67 17.04 12.22
N ALA A 225 -1.01 18.22 12.75
CA ALA A 225 -1.28 19.42 11.96
C ALA A 225 -0.06 19.90 11.16
N TYR A 226 1.16 19.57 11.61
CA TYR A 226 2.37 19.89 10.86
C TYR A 226 2.51 19.08 9.58
N ILE A 227 1.88 17.92 9.44
CA ILE A 227 1.90 17.15 8.18
C ILE A 227 1.32 17.97 7.03
N PRO A 228 0.04 18.39 7.04
CA PRO A 228 -0.49 19.25 5.98
C PRO A 228 0.09 20.66 5.99
N GLY A 229 0.61 21.15 7.12
CA GLY A 229 1.22 22.47 7.24
C GLY A 229 2.62 22.57 6.64
N MET A 230 3.33 21.44 6.49
CA MET A 230 4.70 21.39 5.95
C MET A 230 4.81 20.66 4.61
N CYS A 231 3.72 20.03 4.12
CA CYS A 231 3.67 19.51 2.76
C CYS A 231 3.66 20.65 1.73
N ASP A 232 4.27 20.41 0.57
CA ASP A 232 4.33 21.35 -0.55
C ASP A 232 2.93 21.63 -1.13
N TYR A 233 2.06 20.61 -1.11
CA TYR A 233 0.67 20.71 -1.50
C TYR A 233 -0.24 20.17 -0.40
N SER A 234 -1.30 20.91 -0.09
CA SER A 234 -2.25 20.57 0.96
C SER A 234 -3.68 20.72 0.44
N ILE A 235 -4.42 19.61 0.43
CA ILE A 235 -5.80 19.51 -0.03
C ILE A 235 -6.67 19.18 1.18
N MET A 236 -7.71 19.97 1.44
CA MET A 236 -8.62 19.74 2.57
C MET A 236 -10.02 19.39 2.05
N VAL A 237 -10.57 18.28 2.55
CA VAL A 237 -11.96 17.90 2.29
C VAL A 237 -12.87 18.71 3.20
N LYS A 238 -13.88 19.35 2.63
CA LYS A 238 -14.84 20.22 3.33
C LYS A 238 -15.88 19.42 4.12
#